data_AF-A0A924QDI8-F1
#
_entry.id   AF-A0A924QDI8-F1
#
_cell.length_a   1.000
_cell.length_b   1.000
_cell.length_c   1.000
_cell.angle_alpha   90.00
_cell.angle_beta   90.00
_cell.angle_gamma   90.00
#
_symmetry.space_group_name_H-M   'P 1'
#
loop_
_entity.id
_entity.type
_entity.pdbx_description
1 polymer ?
#
loop_
_entity_poly.entity_id
_entity_poly.type
_entity_poly.pdbx_seq_one_letter_code
_entity_poly.pdbx_strand_id
1 'polypeptide(L)'
;MPYLRSPFIGVFDVRARWVADRLGPALGHPVVVENRTSAGGNIGMQHFALSAAGGYTLDIVHQGMMAMNSRLHARTGYDALTDFVLITWLGMGPPTLAVGAAAGRGTCQARS
;
A
#
# COMPACT_ATOMS: atom_id res chain seq x y z
N MET A 1 -9.18 13.68 -14.15
CA MET A 1 -7.73 13.49 -14.04
C MET A 1 -7.48 12.26 -13.17
N PRO A 2 -6.74 11.25 -13.64
CA PRO A 2 -6.45 10.05 -12.86
C PRO A 2 -5.41 10.34 -11.77
N TYR A 3 -5.55 9.65 -10.65
CA TYR A 3 -4.82 9.93 -9.42
C TYR A 3 -4.54 8.62 -8.66
N LEU A 4 -3.28 8.43 -8.24
CA LEU A 4 -2.77 7.23 -7.59
C LEU A 4 -2.43 7.52 -6.13
N ARG A 5 -3.18 6.91 -5.21
CA ARG A 5 -2.92 6.96 -3.77
C ARG A 5 -1.82 5.97 -3.39
N SER A 6 -0.95 6.42 -2.50
CA SER A 6 -0.08 5.53 -1.74
C SER A 6 -0.16 5.90 -0.26
N PRO A 7 -0.66 5.04 0.62
CA PRO A 7 -0.82 5.37 2.04
C PRO A 7 0.51 5.39 2.84
N PHE A 8 1.65 5.27 2.17
CA PHE A 8 2.95 5.00 2.78
C PHE A 8 4.03 5.96 2.28
N ILE A 9 4.92 6.36 3.19
CA ILE A 9 6.22 6.95 2.87
C ILE A 9 7.25 5.81 2.90
N GLY A 10 8.11 5.71 1.88
CA GLY A 10 9.10 4.62 1.74
C GLY A 10 8.88 3.79 0.47
N VAL A 11 9.08 2.47 0.54
CA VAL A 11 9.09 1.57 -0.64
C VAL A 11 7.83 1.66 -1.51
N PHE A 12 6.67 1.91 -0.91
CA PHE A 12 5.40 2.01 -1.62
C PHE A 12 5.19 3.37 -2.31
N ASP A 13 5.69 4.49 -1.76
CA ASP A 13 5.70 5.79 -2.47
C ASP A 13 6.61 5.73 -3.69
N VAL A 14 7.81 5.15 -3.54
CA VAL A 14 8.73 4.95 -4.68
C VAL A 14 8.07 4.13 -5.78
N ARG A 15 7.37 3.05 -5.39
CA ARG A 15 6.62 2.22 -6.35
C ARG A 15 5.47 2.99 -7.00
N ALA A 16 4.72 3.79 -6.23
CA ALA A 16 3.64 4.61 -6.75
C ALA A 16 4.13 5.62 -7.79
N ARG A 17 5.21 6.34 -7.50
CA ARG A 17 5.81 7.29 -8.45
C ARG A 17 6.31 6.60 -9.70
N TRP A 18 7.00 5.47 -9.55
CA TRP A 18 7.47 4.68 -10.69
C TRP A 18 6.33 4.20 -11.61
N VAL A 19 5.19 3.80 -11.02
CA VAL A 19 3.98 3.45 -11.78
C VAL A 19 3.40 4.69 -12.43
N ALA A 20 3.24 5.80 -11.71
CA ALA A 20 2.67 7.04 -12.22
C ALA A 20 3.44 7.58 -13.43
N ASP A 21 4.78 7.56 -13.37
CA ASP A 21 5.66 8.00 -14.46
C ASP A 21 5.44 7.22 -15.77
N ARG A 22 5.12 5.92 -15.66
CA ARG A 22 4.88 5.04 -16.81
C ARG A 22 3.42 5.04 -17.27
N LEU A 23 2.52 5.14 -16.31
CA LEU A 23 1.08 5.08 -16.56
C LEU A 23 0.57 6.36 -17.20
N GLY A 24 1.15 7.51 -16.87
CA GLY A 24 0.76 8.80 -17.45
C GLY A 24 0.81 8.84 -18.98
N PRO A 25 1.95 8.49 -19.60
CA PRO A 25 2.07 8.38 -21.05
C PRO A 25 1.12 7.34 -21.66
N ALA A 26 0.93 6.20 -21.00
CA ALA A 26 0.06 5.13 -21.49
C ALA A 26 -1.43 5.51 -21.47
N LEU A 27 -1.86 6.29 -20.49
CA LEU A 27 -3.23 6.80 -20.37
C LEU A 27 -3.48 8.10 -21.13
N GLY A 28 -2.43 8.77 -21.62
CA GLY A 28 -2.52 10.09 -22.24
C GLY A 28 -2.91 11.22 -21.25
N HIS A 29 -2.83 10.95 -19.95
CA HIS A 29 -3.22 11.88 -18.88
C HIS A 29 -2.20 11.83 -17.74
N PRO A 30 -1.86 12.96 -17.10
CA PRO A 30 -0.97 12.95 -15.95
C PRO A 30 -1.59 12.14 -14.80
N VAL A 31 -0.76 11.31 -14.17
CA VAL A 31 -1.11 10.57 -12.95
C VAL A 31 -0.45 11.26 -11.78
N VAL A 32 -1.25 11.79 -10.87
CA VAL A 32 -0.75 12.46 -9.66
C VAL A 32 -0.61 11.43 -8.53
N VAL A 33 0.44 11.53 -7.71
CA VAL A 33 0.64 10.70 -6.50
C VAL A 33 0.42 11.55 -5.25
N GLU A 34 -0.49 11.16 -4.36
CA GLU A 34 -0.72 11.79 -3.05
C GLU A 34 -0.59 10.70 -2.00
N ASN A 35 0.19 11.05 -0.98
CA ASN A 35 0.41 10.18 0.15
C ASN A 35 -0.53 10.58 1.25
N ARG A 36 -1.42 9.67 1.63
CA ARG A 36 -2.29 9.85 2.79
C ARG A 36 -1.85 8.90 3.89
N THR A 37 -0.98 9.41 4.76
CA THR A 37 -0.49 8.68 5.92
C THR A 37 -1.68 8.21 6.76
N SER A 38 -1.75 6.92 7.04
CA SER A 38 -2.88 6.35 7.78
C SER A 38 -2.43 5.21 8.69
N ALA A 39 -3.12 5.06 9.82
CA ALA A 39 -2.86 4.05 10.87
C ALA A 39 -2.78 2.62 10.30
N GLY A 40 -1.58 2.21 9.85
CA GLY A 40 -1.36 0.93 9.18
C GLY A 40 -2.11 0.77 7.84
N GLY A 41 -2.55 1.87 7.21
CA GLY A 41 -3.30 1.84 5.95
C GLY A 41 -4.83 1.92 6.05
N ASN A 42 -5.42 1.70 7.23
CA ASN A 42 -6.88 1.54 7.34
C ASN A 42 -7.66 2.80 6.95
N ILE A 43 -7.21 3.98 7.36
CA ILE A 43 -7.91 5.24 7.05
C ILE A 43 -7.81 5.54 5.54
N GLY A 44 -6.68 5.21 4.92
CA GLY A 44 -6.50 5.34 3.47
C GLY A 44 -7.49 4.45 2.72
N MET A 45 -7.57 3.18 3.13
CA MET A 45 -8.50 2.18 2.58
C MET A 45 -9.98 2.61 2.74
N GLN A 46 -10.39 3.08 3.92
CA GLN A 46 -11.76 3.58 4.17
C GLN A 46 -12.10 4.73 3.23
N HIS A 47 -11.21 5.70 3.12
CA HIS A 47 -11.42 6.84 2.23
C HIS A 47 -11.45 6.40 0.75
N PHE A 48 -10.65 5.40 0.37
CA PHE A 48 -10.66 4.86 -0.99
C PHE A 48 -11.96 4.11 -1.29
N ALA A 49 -12.48 3.31 -0.35
CA ALA A 49 -13.77 2.63 -0.47
C ALA A 49 -14.94 3.60 -0.68
N LEU A 50 -14.86 4.79 -0.06
CA LEU A 50 -15.84 5.86 -0.21
C LEU A 50 -15.65 6.73 -1.47
N SER A 51 -14.58 6.51 -2.24
CA SER A 51 -14.29 7.32 -3.41
C SER A 51 -15.13 6.91 -4.63
N ALA A 52 -15.32 7.84 -5.57
CA ALA A 52 -16.09 7.55 -6.77
C ALA A 52 -15.44 6.41 -7.57
N ALA A 53 -16.22 5.36 -7.88
CA ALA A 53 -15.82 4.19 -8.64
C ALA A 53 -15.61 4.46 -10.15
N GLY A 54 -15.20 5.67 -10.52
CA GLY A 54 -15.06 6.11 -11.91
C GLY A 54 -13.73 5.73 -12.56
N GLY A 55 -12.92 4.86 -11.95
CA GLY A 55 -11.63 4.42 -12.50
C GLY A 55 -10.49 5.45 -12.44
N TYR A 56 -10.76 6.67 -11.97
CA TYR A 56 -9.76 7.74 -11.83
C TYR A 56 -9.02 7.72 -10.49
N THR A 57 -9.45 6.90 -9.54
CA THR A 57 -8.77 6.75 -8.25
C THR A 57 -8.20 5.33 -8.21
N LEU A 58 -6.89 5.23 -8.03
CA LEU A 58 -6.18 3.98 -7.82
C LEU A 58 -5.51 4.01 -6.46
N ASP A 59 -5.35 2.85 -5.82
CA ASP A 59 -4.62 2.74 -4.54
C ASP A 59 -3.61 1.59 -4.60
N ILE A 60 -2.51 1.74 -3.88
CA ILE A 60 -1.52 0.68 -3.68
C ILE A 60 -1.78 0.00 -2.35
N VAL A 61 -2.27 -1.23 -2.44
CA VAL A 61 -2.56 -2.08 -1.28
C VAL A 61 -1.43 -3.08 -1.03
N HIS A 62 -1.36 -3.58 0.20
CA HIS A 62 -0.41 -4.63 0.59
C HIS A 62 -1.10 -5.65 1.53
N GLN A 63 -0.42 -6.75 1.85
CA GLN A 63 -1.00 -7.85 2.64
C GLN A 63 -1.55 -7.42 4.01
N GLY A 64 -0.98 -6.38 4.63
CA GLY A 64 -1.48 -5.87 5.91
C GLY A 64 -2.91 -5.37 5.79
N MET A 65 -3.19 -4.53 4.80
CA MET A 65 -4.53 -3.99 4.55
C MET A 65 -5.52 -5.06 4.10
N MET A 66 -5.09 -5.96 3.21
CA MET A 66 -6.03 -6.87 2.55
C MET A 66 -6.39 -8.10 3.40
N ALA A 67 -5.51 -8.52 4.31
CA ALA A 67 -5.68 -9.79 5.04
C ALA A 67 -5.41 -9.72 6.55
N MET A 68 -4.51 -8.85 7.00
CA MET A 68 -4.12 -8.82 8.42
C MET A 68 -5.00 -7.90 9.24
N ASN A 69 -5.34 -6.71 8.72
CA ASN A 69 -6.01 -5.67 9.49
C ASN A 69 -7.40 -6.09 9.99
N SER A 70 -8.13 -6.92 9.25
CA SER A 70 -9.43 -7.47 9.69
C SER A 70 -9.32 -8.39 10.92
N ARG A 71 -8.15 -8.96 11.16
CA ARG A 71 -7.86 -9.81 12.32
C ARG A 71 -7.21 -9.03 13.47
N LEU A 72 -6.52 -7.94 13.15
CA LEU A 72 -5.80 -7.11 14.13
C LEU A 72 -6.66 -6.00 14.72
N HIS A 73 -7.67 -5.53 13.99
CA HIS A 73 -8.56 -4.46 14.43
C HIS A 73 -10.00 -4.96 14.50
N ALA A 74 -10.68 -4.65 15.61
CA ALA A 74 -12.09 -4.98 15.78
C ALA A 74 -12.97 -4.39 14.66
N ARG A 75 -12.59 -3.23 14.10
CA ARG A 75 -13.27 -2.57 12.99
C ARG A 75 -12.27 -1.89 12.07
N THR A 76 -12.14 -2.39 10.85
CA THR A 76 -11.30 -1.80 9.79
C THR A 76 -12.02 -0.72 8.99
N GLY A 77 -13.35 -0.73 8.96
CA GLY A 77 -14.18 0.25 8.24
C GLY A 77 -14.27 0.03 6.73
N TYR A 78 -13.78 -1.11 6.24
CA TYR A 78 -13.89 -1.57 4.85
C TYR A 78 -13.85 -3.10 4.84
N ASP A 79 -14.37 -3.71 3.78
CA ASP A 79 -14.24 -5.12 3.44
C ASP A 79 -13.26 -5.29 2.27
N ALA A 80 -12.13 -5.94 2.53
CA ALA A 80 -11.06 -6.12 1.56
C ALA A 80 -11.46 -6.99 0.34
N LEU A 81 -12.48 -7.82 0.48
CA LEU A 81 -12.92 -8.76 -0.55
C LEU A 81 -14.03 -8.17 -1.43
N THR A 82 -14.86 -7.28 -0.88
CA THR A 82 -16.01 -6.75 -1.60
C THR A 82 -15.85 -5.30 -2.06
N ASP A 83 -15.06 -4.49 -1.35
CA ASP A 83 -15.01 -3.05 -1.59
C ASP A 83 -13.97 -2.66 -2.66
N PHE A 84 -13.10 -3.60 -3.07
CA PHE A 84 -12.00 -3.31 -4.00
C PHE A 84 -11.89 -4.31 -5.14
N VAL A 85 -11.51 -3.79 -6.30
CA VAL A 85 -11.15 -4.59 -7.47
C VAL A 85 -9.63 -4.54 -7.63
N LEU A 86 -8.99 -5.69 -7.54
CA LEU A 86 -7.54 -5.82 -7.74
C LEU A 86 -7.23 -5.81 -9.24
N ILE A 87 -6.38 -4.87 -9.66
CA ILE A 87 -6.04 -4.67 -11.08
C ILE A 87 -4.80 -5.48 -11.46
N THR A 88 -3.72 -5.32 -10.72
CA THR A 88 -2.43 -5.96 -11.03
C THR A 88 -1.55 -6.08 -9.80
N TRP A 89 -0.61 -7.01 -9.88
CA TRP A 89 0.38 -7.23 -8.84
C TRP A 89 1.66 -6.45 -9.15
N LEU A 90 2.01 -5.51 -8.27
CA LEU A 90 3.17 -4.64 -8.48
C LEU A 90 4.51 -5.25 -7.98
N GLY A 91 4.46 -6.42 -7.34
CA GLY A 91 5.64 -7.16 -6.91
C GLY A 91 5.70 -7.45 -5.40
N MET A 92 6.56 -8.40 -5.05
CA MET A 92 6.82 -8.88 -3.68
C MET A 92 8.29 -8.72 -3.33
N GLY A 93 8.56 -8.41 -2.07
CA GLY A 93 9.89 -8.47 -1.50
C GLY A 93 9.83 -9.25 -0.19
N PRO A 94 10.83 -10.09 0.13
CA PRO A 94 10.87 -10.78 1.41
C PRO A 94 11.01 -9.75 2.54
N PRO A 95 10.30 -9.93 3.67
CA PRO A 95 10.59 -9.13 4.85
C PRO A 95 12.02 -9.41 5.31
N THR A 96 12.74 -8.37 5.69
CA THR A 96 14.11 -8.47 6.18
C THR A 96 14.15 -8.06 7.65
N LEU A 97 14.88 -8.83 8.46
CA LEU A 97 15.17 -8.47 9.84
C LEU A 97 16.47 -7.66 9.86
N ALA A 98 16.38 -6.42 10.30
CA ALA A 98 17.53 -5.55 10.51
C ALA A 98 17.64 -5.18 12.00
N VAL A 99 18.87 -5.02 12.47
CA VAL A 99 19.18 -4.50 13.81
C VAL A 99 20.01 -3.23 13.67
N GLY A 100 19.88 -2.32 14.65
CA GLY A 100 20.72 -1.12 14.68
C GLY A 100 22.20 -1.49 14.74
N ALA A 101 23.06 -0.73 14.06
CA ALA A 101 24.49 -1.04 13.95
C ALA A 101 25.19 -1.21 15.32
N ALA A 102 24.68 -0.53 16.36
CA ALA A 102 25.19 -0.61 17.73
C ALA A 102 24.73 -1.85 18.52
N ALA A 103 23.76 -2.63 18.01
CA ALA A 103 23.16 -3.76 18.73
C ALA A 103 24.09 -5.00 18.85
N GLY A 104 25.37 -4.87 18.48
CA GLY A 104 26.31 -5.97 18.40
C GLY A 104 26.07 -6.88 17.19
N ARG A 105 27.10 -7.62 16.77
CA ARG A 105 26.96 -8.58 15.67
C ARG A 105 26.41 -9.89 16.24
N GLY A 106 25.17 -10.23 15.87
CA GLY A 106 24.53 -11.49 16.24
C GLY A 106 23.84 -12.13 15.04
N THR A 107 23.64 -13.45 15.09
CA THR A 107 22.82 -14.18 14.11
C THR A 107 21.43 -14.43 14.69
N CYS A 108 20.40 -14.39 13.84
CA CYS A 108 19.04 -14.73 14.24
C CYS A 108 18.94 -16.25 14.43
N GLN A 109 19.24 -16.74 15.64
CA GLN A 109 19.12 -18.15 15.99
C GLN A 109 17.74 -18.43 16.58
N ALA A 110 17.06 -19.48 16.09
CA ALA A 110 15.86 -19.98 16.73
C ALA A 110 16.23 -20.61 18.07
N ARG A 111 15.58 -20.21 19.16
CA ARG A 111 15.65 -20.96 20.42
C ARG A 111 14.77 -22.20 20.27
N SER A 112 15.41 -23.37 20.26
CA SER A 112 14.77 -24.68 20.45
C SER A 112 14.25 -24.81 21.88
#